data_AF-A0A2L2YWP1-F1
#
_entry.id   AF-A0A2L2YWP1-F1
#
_cell.length_a   1.000
_cell.length_b   1.000
_cell.length_c   1.000
_cell.angle_alpha   90.00
_cell.angle_beta   90.00
_cell.angle_gamma   90.00
#
_symmetry.space_group_name_H-M   'P 1'
#
loop_
_entity.id
_entity.type
_entity.pdbx_description
1 polymer ?
#
loop_
_entity_poly.entity_id
_entity_poly.type
_entity_poly.pdbx_seq_one_letter_code
_entity_poly.pdbx_strand_id
1 'polypeptide(L)' 'QGEKSHTKEKQTQITTHVTGPIGWRREGIKFRRNELYMDVLEYVNQLMSPQGQVLNRKKYEKR' A
#
# COMPACT_ATOMS: atom_id res chain seq x y z
N GLN A 1 -4.38 25.65 -34.50
CA GLN A 1 -3.93 24.24 -34.41
C GLN A 1 -3.27 24.06 -33.03
N GLY A 2 -4.00 23.61 -32.01
CA GLY A 2 -3.47 23.51 -30.64
C GLY A 2 -3.95 22.30 -29.82
N GLU A 3 -4.97 21.58 -30.30
CA GLU A 3 -5.57 20.47 -29.53
C GLU A 3 -4.84 19.14 -29.70
N LYS A 4 -4.08 18.93 -30.79
CA LYS A 4 -3.47 17.62 -31.09
C LYS A 4 -2.19 17.33 -30.28
N SER A 5 -1.47 18.35 -29.84
CA SER A 5 -0.21 18.22 -29.08
C SER A 5 -0.47 17.87 -27.61
N HIS A 6 -1.41 18.56 -26.96
CA HIS A 6 -1.75 18.31 -25.55
C HIS A 6 -2.26 16.89 -25.29
N THR A 7 -3.00 16.31 -26.22
CA THR A 7 -3.54 14.95 -26.09
C THR A 7 -2.44 13.90 -26.17
N LYS A 8 -1.42 14.13 -27.01
CA LYS A 8 -0.30 13.19 -27.21
C LYS A 8 0.61 13.13 -25.99
N GLU A 9 0.93 14.28 -25.40
CA GLU A 9 1.72 14.35 -24.16
C GLU A 9 1.01 13.71 -22.96
N LYS A 10 -0.30 13.96 -22.82
CA LYS A 10 -1.13 13.30 -21.80
C LYS A 10 -1.14 11.79 -21.98
N GLN A 11 -1.27 11.32 -23.22
CA GLN A 11 -1.26 9.89 -23.53
C GLN A 11 0.11 9.25 -23.22
N THR A 12 1.22 9.92 -23.56
CA THR A 12 2.57 9.43 -23.23
C THR A 12 2.79 9.34 -21.73
N GLN A 13 2.37 10.34 -20.95
CA GLN A 13 2.45 10.29 -19.49
C GLN A 13 1.66 9.12 -18.92
N ILE A 14 0.41 8.91 -19.36
CA ILE A 14 -0.42 7.78 -18.89
C ILE A 14 0.27 6.44 -19.20
N THR A 15 0.82 6.26 -20.40
CA THR A 15 1.53 5.03 -20.77
C THR A 15 2.71 4.77 -19.85
N THR A 16 3.55 5.78 -19.55
CA THR A 16 4.68 5.64 -18.63
C THR A 16 4.24 5.29 -17.19
N HIS A 17 3.11 5.80 -16.72
CA HIS A 17 2.57 5.45 -15.38
C HIS A 17 2.12 3.98 -15.30
N VAL A 18 1.70 3.37 -16.41
CA VAL A 18 1.18 1.99 -16.44
C VAL A 18 2.29 0.97 -16.72
N THR A 19 3.27 1.32 -17.56
CA THR A 19 4.36 0.42 -17.96
C THR A 19 5.68 0.66 -17.22
N GLY A 20 5.74 1.68 -16.36
CA GLY A 20 6.90 1.97 -15.52
C GLY A 20 7.15 0.92 -14.43
N PRO A 21 8.35 0.88 -13.84
CA PRO A 21 8.75 -0.13 -12.85
C PRO A 21 8.01 -0.05 -11.51
N ILE A 22 7.27 1.05 -11.25
CA ILE A 22 6.56 1.32 -9.99
C ILE A 22 5.09 1.61 -10.31
N GLY A 23 4.22 0.62 -10.14
CA GLY A 23 2.78 0.75 -10.41
C GLY A 23 1.90 1.17 -9.21
N TRP A 24 2.44 1.15 -7.98
CA TRP A 24 1.65 1.38 -6.76
C TRP A 24 1.66 2.84 -6.28
N ARG A 25 2.50 3.71 -6.86
CA ARG A 25 2.63 5.11 -6.47
C ARG A 25 2.73 6.02 -7.69
N ARG A 26 1.98 7.12 -7.68
CA ARG A 26 2.04 8.17 -8.71
C ARG A 26 3.22 9.11 -8.46
N GLU A 27 3.83 9.61 -9.54
CA GLU A 27 4.87 10.63 -9.47
C GLU A 27 4.30 12.00 -9.09
N GLY A 28 5.15 12.90 -8.60
CA GLY A 28 4.79 14.31 -8.36
C GLY A 28 3.91 14.59 -7.13
N ILE A 29 3.62 13.61 -6.27
CA ILE A 29 2.87 13.83 -5.03
C ILE A 29 3.67 14.75 -4.09
N LYS A 30 3.09 15.89 -3.71
CA LYS A 30 3.67 16.87 -2.77
C LYS A 30 2.65 17.27 -1.72
N PHE A 31 3.06 17.32 -0.45
CA PHE A 31 2.24 17.83 0.64
C PHE A 31 2.88 19.08 1.26
N ARG A 32 2.04 20.00 1.76
CA ARG A 32 2.49 21.19 2.50
C ARG A 32 3.18 20.80 3.81
N ARG A 33 2.72 19.70 4.44
CA ARG A 33 3.33 19.04 5.58
C ARG A 33 3.21 17.53 5.35
N ASN A 34 4.34 16.83 5.37
CA ASN A 34 4.36 15.38 5.15
C ASN A 34 4.17 14.70 6.50
N GLU A 35 3.11 13.91 6.63
CA GLU A 35 2.81 13.11 7.81
C GLU A 35 2.48 11.69 7.38
N LEU A 36 2.82 10.72 8.22
CA LEU A 36 2.52 9.31 8.02
C LEU A 36 2.01 8.74 9.35
N TYR A 37 0.96 7.95 9.26
CA TYR A 37 0.37 7.24 10.39
C TYR A 37 0.44 5.74 10.08
N MET A 38 0.75 4.94 11.09
CA MET A 38 0.84 3.48 10.97
C MET A 38 0.15 2.84 12.16
N ASP A 39 -0.74 1.89 11.88
CA ASP A 39 -1.40 1.08 12.90
C ASP A 39 -0.73 -0.30 12.96
N VAL A 40 -0.48 -0.78 14.17
CA VAL A 40 0.03 -2.13 14.41
C VAL A 40 -1.15 -3.01 14.80
N LEU A 41 -1.53 -3.91 13.89
CA LEU A 41 -2.62 -4.87 14.09
C LEU A 41 -2.04 -6.27 14.25
N GLU A 42 -2.14 -6.82 15.45
CA GLU A 42 -1.71 -8.18 15.75
C GLU A 42 -2.91 -9.12 15.89
N TYR A 43 -2.82 -10.30 15.25
CA TYR A 43 -3.78 -11.38 15.44
C TYR A 43 -3.12 -12.51 16.22
N VAL A 44 -3.71 -12.83 17.38
CA VAL A 44 -3.23 -13.89 18.27
C VAL A 44 -4.28 -15.00 18.32
N ASN A 45 -3.94 -16.16 17.78
CA ASN A 45 -4.72 -17.37 17.99
C ASN A 45 -4.12 -18.13 19.17
N GLN A 46 -4.90 -18.37 20.22
CA GLN A 46 -4.48 -19.08 21.41
C GLN A 46 -5.49 -20.18 21.77
N LEU A 47 -4.98 -21.35 22.14
CA LEU A 47 -5.75 -22.45 22.71
C LEU A 47 -5.22 -22.75 24.11
N MET A 48 -6.13 -22.86 25.09
CA MET A 48 -5.83 -23.10 26.50
C MET A 48 -6.69 -24.24 27.03
N SER A 49 -6.16 -25.05 27.96
CA SER A 49 -6.94 -26.05 28.69
C SER A 49 -7.87 -25.37 29.71
N PRO A 50 -8.95 -26.05 30.17
CA PRO A 50 -9.80 -25.54 31.24
C PRO A 50 -9.06 -25.26 32.56
N GLN A 51 -7.89 -25.90 32.76
CA GLN A 51 -7.02 -25.72 33.92
C GLN A 51 -6.02 -24.55 33.75
N GLY A 52 -6.09 -23.82 32.63
CA GLY A 52 -5.28 -22.62 32.40
C GLY A 52 -3.95 -22.87 31.68
N GLN A 53 -3.65 -24.10 31.28
CA GLN A 53 -2.40 -24.41 30.57
C GLN A 53 -2.52 -24.03 29.09
N VAL A 54 -1.60 -23.22 28.57
CA VAL A 54 -1.56 -22.87 27.14
C VAL A 54 -1.12 -24.08 26.33
N LEU A 55 -1.95 -24.49 25.37
CA LEU A 55 -1.73 -25.65 24.52
C LEU A 55 -1.17 -25.27 23.16
N ASN A 56 -1.56 -24.11 22.63
CA ASN A 56 -1.07 -23.61 21.35
C ASN A 56 -1.17 -22.09 21.29
N ARG A 57 -0.19 -21.45 20.66
CA ARG A 57 -0.19 -20.02 20.40
C ARG A 57 0.42 -19.75 19.04
N LYS A 58 -0.30 -19.01 18.19
CA LYS A 58 0.19 -18.54 16.89
C LYS A 58 0.02 -17.02 16.81
N LYS A 59 1.09 -16.33 16.45
CA LYS A 59 1.05 -14.92 16.04
C LYS A 59 1.04 -14.87 14.52
N TYR A 60 0.12 -14.08 13.96
CA TYR A 60 0.08 -13.78 12.54
C TYR A 60 0.42 -12.33 12.34
N GLU A 61 1.36 -12.09 11.44
CA GLU A 61 1.70 -10.77 10.95
C GLU A 61 1.33 -10.74 9.47
N LYS A 62 0.68 -9.66 9.03
CA LYS A 62 0.39 -9.44 7.62
C LYS A 62 1.69 -8.97 6.97
N ARG A 63 2.38 -9.88 6.27
CA ARG A 63 3.54 -9.54 5.43
C ARG A 63 3.15 -8.61 4.30
#